data_AF-X1AXF8-F1
#
_entry.id   AF-X1AXF8-F1
#
_cell.length_a   1.000
_cell.length_b   1.000
_cell.length_c   1.000
_cell.angle_alpha   90.00
_cell.angle_beta   90.00
_cell.angle_gamma   90.00
#
_symmetry.space_group_name_H-M   'P 1'
#
loop_
_entity.id
_entity.type
_entity.pdbx_description
1 polymer ?
#
loop_
_entity_poly.entity_id
_entity_poly.type
_entity_poly.pdbx_seq_one_letter_code
_entity_poly.pdbx_strand_id
1 'polypeptide(L)' 'YHITNRNSCSWFDFAKKIVTLSGGKTVIIPIKSVDFKSKRLAKRPQNSVLDNLLFEKRFDYRMSTWDDALRRYLSNE' A
#
# COMPACT_ATOMS: atom_id res chain seq x y z
N TYR A 1 11.80 15.29 -2.26
CA TYR A 1 11.11 14.47 -3.28
C TYR A 1 10.19 13.50 -2.57
N HIS A 2 8.99 13.21 -3.10
CA HIS A 2 8.23 12.04 -2.67
C HIS A 2 8.71 10.82 -3.44
N ILE A 3 8.80 9.68 -2.74
CA ILE A 3 9.25 8.42 -3.30
C ILE A 3 8.42 7.31 -2.65
N THR A 4 7.31 6.95 -3.29
CA THR A 4 6.53 5.76 -2.96
C THR A 4 6.43 4.85 -4.18
N ASN A 5 6.09 3.58 -3.99
CA ASN A 5 5.72 2.76 -5.14
C ASN A 5 4.53 3.37 -5.89
N ARG A 6 4.46 3.15 -7.20
CA ARG A 6 3.40 3.67 -8.08
C ARG A 6 2.09 2.92 -7.85
N ASN A 7 1.01 3.52 -8.35
CA ASN A 7 -0.37 3.15 -8.08
C ASN A 7 -0.70 3.29 -6.59
N SER A 8 -1.92 2.96 -6.20
CA SER A 8 -2.35 3.01 -4.81
C SER A 8 -3.27 1.83 -4.49
N CYS A 9 -3.46 1.60 -3.20
CA CYS A 9 -4.41 0.62 -2.70
C CYS A 9 -4.89 1.01 -1.30
N SER A 10 -6.01 0.44 -0.87
CA SER A 10 -6.42 0.54 0.52
C SER A 10 -5.64 -0.45 1.40
N TRP A 11 -5.66 -0.25 2.72
CA TRP A 11 -5.14 -1.24 3.68
C TRP A 11 -5.77 -2.63 3.51
N PHE A 12 -7.04 -2.68 3.11
CA PHE A 12 -7.75 -3.92 2.83
C PHE A 12 -7.16 -4.65 1.62
N ASP A 13 -6.97 -3.93 0.51
CA ASP A 13 -6.41 -4.50 -0.72
C ASP A 13 -4.98 -5.00 -0.50
N PHE A 14 -4.17 -4.22 0.23
CA PHE A 14 -2.80 -4.58 0.57
C PHE A 14 -2.75 -5.87 1.41
N ALA A 15 -3.55 -5.93 2.49
CA ALA A 15 -3.63 -7.12 3.34
C ALA A 15 -4.13 -8.36 2.57
N LYS A 16 -5.16 -8.21 1.74
CA LYS A 16 -5.68 -9.28 0.88
C LYS A 16 -4.59 -9.81 -0.06
N LYS A 17 -3.85 -8.91 -0.71
CA LYS A 17 -2.75 -9.27 -1.61
C LYS A 17 -1.63 -10.02 -0.89
N ILE A 18 -1.23 -9.56 0.31
CA ILE A 18 -0.22 -10.24 1.13
C ILE A 18 -0.64 -11.68 1.43
N VAL A 19 -1.88 -11.90 1.89
CA VAL A 19 -2.36 -13.26 2.20
C VAL A 19 -2.38 -14.14 0.96
N THR A 20 -2.87 -13.62 -0.17
CA THR A 20 -2.87 -14.34 -1.45
C THR A 20 -1.45 -14.74 -1.87
N LEU A 21 -0.49 -13.81 -1.83
CA LEU A 21 0.88 -14.08 -2.26
C LEU A 21 1.65 -15.01 -1.29
N SER A 22 1.29 -14.98 -0.01
CA SER A 22 1.92 -15.83 1.01
C SER A 22 1.36 -17.26 1.05
N GLY A 23 0.43 -17.62 0.15
CA GLY A 23 -0.27 -18.91 0.16
C GLY A 23 -1.22 -19.10 1.35
N GLY A 24 -1.54 -18.02 2.07
CA GLY A 24 -2.43 -18.05 3.23
C GLY A 24 -3.89 -18.22 2.81
N LYS A 25 -4.70 -18.80 3.71
CA LYS A 25 -6.14 -19.04 3.50
C LYS A 25 -7.04 -18.11 4.34
N THR A 26 -6.44 -17.14 5.02
CA THR A 26 -7.16 -16.21 5.89
C THR A 26 -8.09 -15.31 5.09
N VAL A 27 -9.36 -15.26 5.50
CA VAL A 27 -10.35 -14.35 4.90
C VAL A 27 -10.12 -12.94 5.45
N ILE A 28 -9.83 -11.99 4.55
CA ILE A 28 -9.72 -10.57 4.91
C ILE A 28 -11.10 -9.92 4.74
N ILE A 29 -11.58 -9.28 5.81
CA ILE A 29 -12.89 -8.62 5.84
C ILE A 29 -12.66 -7.10 5.83
N PRO A 30 -13.25 -6.35 4.89
CA PRO A 30 -13.13 -4.90 4.87
C PRO A 30 -13.92 -4.28 6.02
N ILE A 31 -13.35 -3.25 6.64
CA ILE A 31 -14.02 -2.45 7.67
C ILE A 31 -13.90 -0.96 7.34
N LYS A 32 -14.82 -0.13 7.84
CA LYS A 32 -14.68 1.32 7.72
C LYS A 32 -13.78 1.83 8.85
N SER A 33 -13.04 2.91 8.58
CA SER A 33 -12.22 3.53 9.64
C SER A 33 -13.05 4.05 10.82
N VAL A 34 -14.34 4.36 10.61
CA VAL A 34 -15.25 4.79 11.68
C VAL A 34 -15.52 3.67 12.69
N ASP A 35 -15.56 2.42 12.25
CA ASP A 35 -15.84 1.24 13.09
C ASP A 35 -14.67 0.95 14.06
N PHE A 36 -13.50 1.56 13.82
CA PHE A 36 -12.30 1.39 14.63
C PHE A 36 -11.93 2.65 15.43
N LYS A 37 -12.77 3.71 15.42
CA LYS A 37 -12.46 4.99 16.06
C LYS A 37 -12.26 4.88 17.58
N SER A 38 -13.04 4.04 18.26
CA SER A 38 -12.90 3.84 19.73
C SER A 38 -11.56 3.22 20.13
N LYS A 39 -10.93 2.46 19.22
CA LYS A 39 -9.63 1.80 19.44
C LYS A 39 -8.44 2.58 18.87
N ARG A 40 -8.69 3.66 18.10
CA ARG A 40 -7.65 4.40 17.37
C ARG A 40 -7.48 5.81 17.94
N LEU A 41 -6.47 5.97 18.79
CA LEU A 41 -6.15 7.26 19.44
C LEU A 41 -5.71 8.34 18.44
N ALA A 42 -4.99 7.96 17.38
CA ALA A 42 -4.46 8.89 16.38
C ALA A 42 -5.41 9.09 15.19
N LYS A 43 -5.61 10.35 14.80
CA LYS A 43 -6.27 10.68 13.53
C LYS A 43 -5.40 10.19 12.37
N ARG A 44 -6.00 9.49 11.42
CA ARG A 44 -5.34 9.07 10.17
C ARG A 44 -5.98 9.77 8.98
N PRO A 45 -5.19 10.22 7.99
CA PRO A 45 -5.75 10.76 6.78
C PRO A 45 -6.53 9.66 6.04
N GLN A 46 -7.60 10.05 5.34
CA GLN A 46 -8.36 9.13 4.49
C GLN A 46 -7.57 8.76 3.23
N ASN A 47 -6.68 9.64 2.79
CA ASN A 47 -5.83 9.44 1.63
C ASN A 47 -4.39 9.89 1.96
N SER A 48 -3.43 9.00 1.74
CA SER A 48 -1.99 9.23 1.93
C SER A 48 -1.19 8.91 0.66
N VAL A 49 -1.82 8.97 -0.52
CA VAL A 49 -1.15 8.83 -1.81
C VAL A 49 -0.31 10.07 -2.08
N LEU A 50 0.96 9.86 -2.41
CA LEU A 50 1.91 10.93 -2.70
C LEU A 50 2.21 10.99 -4.20
N ASP A 51 2.30 12.21 -4.73
CA ASP A 51 2.74 12.44 -6.11
C ASP A 51 4.27 12.49 -6.18
N ASN A 52 4.85 11.57 -6.97
CA ASN A 52 6.28 11.45 -7.19
C ASN A 52 6.80 12.31 -8.36
N LEU A 53 5.99 13.16 -8.98
CA LEU A 53 6.32 13.90 -10.22
C LEU A 53 7.69 14.60 -10.19
N LEU A 54 8.05 15.24 -9.06
CA LEU A 54 9.34 15.92 -8.93
C LEU A 54 10.53 14.95 -9.00
N PHE A 55 10.39 13.75 -8.45
CA PHE A 55 11.40 12.70 -8.51
C PHE A 55 11.51 12.14 -9.93
N GLU A 56 10.36 11.78 -10.52
CA GLU A 56 10.33 11.21 -11.87
C GLU A 56 10.95 12.15 -12.90
N LYS A 57 10.60 13.45 -12.86
CA LYS A 57 11.17 14.46 -13.76
C LYS A 57 12.66 14.69 -13.56
N ARG A 58 13.15 14.61 -12.32
CA ARG A 58 14.55 14.92 -12.00
C ARG A 58 15.49 13.79 -12.40
N PHE A 59 15.06 12.56 -12.20
CA PHE A 59 15.93 11.38 -12.32
C PHE A 59 15.58 10.48 -13.51
N ASP A 60 14.54 10.83 -14.28
CA ASP A 60 13.99 10.00 -15.37
C ASP A 60 13.75 8.54 -14.95
N TYR A 61 13.31 8.37 -13.68
CA TYR A 61 13.12 7.08 -13.06
C TYR A 61 11.74 6.98 -12.42
N ARG A 62 11.06 5.85 -12.66
CA ARG A 62 9.74 5.55 -12.11
C ARG A 62 9.82 4.35 -11.19
N MET A 63 9.32 4.50 -9.96
CA MET A 63 9.23 3.40 -9.00
C MET A 63 8.35 2.25 -9.53
N SER A 64 8.61 1.00 -9.15
CA SER A 64 7.71 -0.12 -9.46
C SER A 64 6.30 0.12 -8.88
N THR A 65 5.28 -0.55 -9.43
CA THR A 65 3.95 -0.55 -8.81
C THR A 65 4.03 -1.19 -7.42
N TRP A 66 3.10 -0.83 -6.52
CA TRP A 66 3.10 -1.39 -5.17
C TRP A 66 2.94 -2.93 -5.18
N ASP A 67 2.19 -3.48 -6.14
CA ASP A 67 1.93 -4.91 -6.19
C ASP A 67 3.09 -5.71 -6.77
N ASP A 68 3.82 -5.16 -7.75
CA ASP A 68 5.07 -5.75 -8.24
C ASP A 68 6.16 -5.70 -7.16
N ALA A 69 6.30 -4.55 -6.47
CA ALA A 69 7.25 -4.41 -5.37
C ALA A 69 6.95 -5.37 -4.21
N LEU A 70 5.66 -5.56 -3.89
CA LEU A 70 5.25 -6.53 -2.87
C LEU A 70 5.59 -7.97 -3.29
N ARG A 71 5.36 -8.35 -4.55
CA ARG A 71 5.71 -9.70 -5.05
C ARG A 71 7.20 -9.97 -4.91
N ARG A 72 8.04 -9.03 -5.35
CA ARG A 72 9.50 -9.12 -5.24
C ARG A 72 9.96 -9.25 -3.79
N TYR A 73 9.41 -8.41 -2.92
CA TYR A 73 9.71 -8.46 -1.49
C TYR A 73 9.38 -9.85 -0.88
N LEU A 74 8.27 -10.46 -1.27
CA LEU A 74 7.87 -11.78 -0.77
C LEU A 74 8.62 -12.95 -1.46
N SER A 75 9.15 -12.77 -2.68
CA SER A 75 9.99 -13.75 -3.36
C SER A 75 11.47 -13.71 -2.95
N ASN A 76 11.88 -12.77 -2.08
CA ASN A 76 13.27 -12.46 -1.74
C ASN A 76 14.11 -12.00 -2.96
N GLU A 77 13.50 -11.24 -3.87
CA GLU A 77 14.11 -10.64 -5.08
C GLU A 77 14.14 -9.09 -5.05
#